data_AF-A0A5K1DRA4-F1
#
_entry.id   AF-A0A5K1DRA4-F1
#
_cell.length_a   1.000
_cell.length_b   1.000
_cell.length_c   1.000
_cell.angle_alpha   90.00
_cell.angle_beta   90.00
_cell.angle_gamma   90.00
#
_symmetry.space_group_name_H-M   'P 1'
#
loop_
_entity.id
_entity.type
_entity.pdbx_description
1 polymer ?
#
loop_
_entity_poly.entity_id
_entity_poly.type
_entity_poly.pdbx_seq_one_letter_code
_entity_poly.pdbx_strand_id
1 'polypeptide(L)' 'FFNPLVFGDYPDTMKENVGPRLPSFSKRQSALVKGSFDFIGINHYVTMAISDDWQSARNDTRDYMEDMLASF' A
#
# COMPACT_ATOMS: atom_id res chain seq x y z
N PHE A 1 -0.71 0.79 4.65
CA PHE A 1 -1.67 1.44 5.55
C PHE A 1 -1.21 2.76 6.17
N PHE A 2 0.07 2.95 6.53
CA PHE A 2 0.51 4.17 7.21
C PHE A 2 0.50 5.45 6.37
N ASN A 3 0.86 5.38 5.09
CA ASN A 3 0.93 6.58 4.24
C ASN A 3 -0.38 7.39 4.21
N PRO A 4 -1.57 6.79 4.03
CA PRO A 4 -2.82 7.55 4.12
C PRO A 4 -3.00 8.29 5.45
N LEU A 5 -2.62 7.66 6.57
CA LEU A 5 -2.74 8.28 7.89
C LEU A 5 -1.77 9.45 8.08
N VAL A 6 -0.56 9.39 7.52
CA VAL A 6 0.46 10.44 7.71
C VAL A 6 0.34 11.55 6.67
N PHE A 7 0.07 11.18 5.42
CA PHE A 7 0.15 12.09 4.27
C PHE A 7 -1.20 12.35 3.60
N GLY A 8 -2.24 11.57 3.92
CA GLY A 8 -3.55 11.69 3.28
C GLY A 8 -3.64 11.01 1.90
N ASP A 9 -2.62 10.24 1.50
CA ASP A 9 -2.60 9.53 0.22
C ASP A 9 -1.80 8.22 0.32
N TYR A 10 -1.96 7.34 -0.65
CA TYR A 10 -1.20 6.10 -0.77
C TYR A 10 0.26 6.35 -1.21
N PRO A 11 1.21 5.44 -0.91
CA PRO A 11 2.57 5.51 -1.44
C PRO A 11 2.59 5.47 -2.97
N ASP A 12 3.58 6.13 -3.60
CA ASP A 12 3.70 6.17 -5.05
C ASP A 12 3.90 4.78 -5.66
N THR A 13 4.71 3.93 -5.03
CA THR A 13 4.90 2.54 -5.45
C THR A 13 3.60 1.74 -5.52
N MET A 14 2.67 1.97 -4.58
CA MET A 14 1.38 1.28 -4.61
C MET A 14 0.45 1.83 -5.69
N LYS A 15 0.49 3.15 -5.95
CA LYS A 15 -0.25 3.77 -7.05
C LYS A 15 0.25 3.27 -8.41
N GLU A 16 1.55 3.08 -8.56
CA GLU A 16 2.17 2.54 -9.77
C GLU A 16 1.86 1.05 -9.96
N ASN A 17 2.07 0.22 -8.93
CA ASN A 17 1.92 -1.23 -9.04
C ASN A 17 0.45 -1.66 -9.23
N VAL A 18 -0.45 -1.16 -8.38
CA VAL A 18 -1.88 -1.53 -8.39
C VAL A 18 -2.63 -0.81 -9.51
N GLY A 19 -2.24 0.43 -9.80
CA GLY A 19 -2.81 1.23 -10.88
C GLY A 19 -4.31 1.51 -10.68
N PRO A 20 -5.14 1.39 -11.74
CA PRO A 20 -6.56 1.76 -11.70
C PRO A 20 -7.43 1.00 -10.69
N ARG A 21 -6.97 -0.17 -10.21
CA ARG A 21 -7.69 -0.94 -9.18
C ARG A 21 -7.61 -0.28 -7.80
N LEU A 22 -6.66 0.64 -7.59
CA LEU A 22 -6.50 1.34 -6.33
C LEU A 22 -7.51 2.50 -6.24
N PRO A 23 -8.42 2.50 -5.25
CA PRO A 23 -9.34 3.62 -5.07
C PRO A 23 -8.58 4.91 -4.78
N SER A 24 -9.04 6.02 -5.33
CA SER A 24 -8.46 7.34 -5.06
C SER A 24 -9.25 8.08 -3.97
N PHE A 25 -8.54 8.81 -3.12
CA PHE A 25 -9.20 9.72 -2.17
C PHE A 25 -9.62 11.02 -2.88
N SER A 26 -10.85 11.47 -2.62
CA SER A 26 -11.19 12.88 -2.85
C SER A 26 -10.38 13.78 -1.91
N LYS A 27 -10.25 15.07 -2.25
CA LYS A 27 -9.57 16.06 -1.38
C LYS A 27 -10.13 16.07 0.04
N ARG A 28 -11.46 15.95 0.18
CA ARG A 28 -12.13 15.89 1.48
C ARG A 28 -11.75 14.63 2.26
N GLN A 29 -11.75 13.46 1.61
CA GLN A 29 -11.38 12.21 2.27
C GLN A 29 -9.90 12.18 2.67
N SER A 30 -9.02 12.67 1.79
CA SER A 30 -7.58 12.83 2.08
C SER A 30 -7.34 13.68 3.32
N ALA A 31 -8.02 14.82 3.44
CA ALA A 31 -7.95 15.69 4.62
C ALA A 31 -8.52 15.04 5.89
N LEU A 32 -9.55 14.19 5.76
CA LEU A 32 -10.16 13.49 6.90
C LEU A 32 -9.30 12.37 7.47
N VAL A 33 -8.58 11.63 6.62
CA VAL A 33 -7.73 10.50 7.05
C VAL A 33 -6.35 10.97 7.53
N LYS A 34 -5.86 12.10 7.01
CA LYS A 34 -4.56 12.64 7.40
C LYS A 34 -4.58 13.07 8.88
N GLY A 35 -3.71 12.48 9.68
CA GLY A 35 -3.58 12.74 11.10
C GLY A 35 -4.73 12.18 11.93
N SER A 36 -5.53 11.24 11.41
CA SER A 36 -6.66 10.65 12.13
C SER A 36 -6.22 9.59 13.16
N PHE A 37 -5.23 9.93 14.01
CA PHE A 37 -4.71 9.08 15.08
C PHE A 37 -4.09 9.93 16.20
N ASP A 38 -4.28 9.50 17.45
CA ASP A 38 -3.60 10.10 18.63
C ASP A 38 -2.34 9.31 19.01
N PHE A 39 -2.35 8.00 18.75
CA PHE A 39 -1.23 7.08 18.97
C PHE A 39 -1.25 5.96 17.94
N ILE A 40 -0.13 5.26 17.81
CA ILE A 40 0.03 4.12 16.90
C ILE A 40 0.43 2.90 17.72
N GLY A 41 -0.41 1.86 17.70
CA GLY A 41 -0.06 0.54 18.23
C GLY A 41 0.56 -0.32 17.14
N ILE A 42 1.65 -1.01 17.45
CA ILE A 42 2.33 -1.93 16.52
C ILE A 42 2.33 -3.33 17.12
N ASN A 43 1.74 -4.28 16.39
CA ASN A 43 1.83 -5.70 16.69
C ASN A 43 2.94 -6.32 15.84
N HIS A 44 3.87 -7.07 16.44
CA HIS A 44 4.98 -7.72 15.75
C HIS A 44 5.15 -9.15 16.25
N TYR A 45 5.22 -10.11 15.32
CA TYR A 45 5.28 -11.54 15.62
C TYR A 45 6.41 -12.27 14.89
N VAL A 46 6.66 -11.93 13.63
CA VAL A 46 7.62 -12.61 12.76
C VAL A 46 8.29 -11.62 11.83
N THR A 47 9.51 -11.95 11.42
CA THR A 47 10.27 -11.25 10.38
C THR A 47 10.47 -12.21 9.21
N MET A 48 10.27 -11.72 7.99
CA MET A 48 10.42 -12.51 6.76
C MET A 48 11.54 -11.92 5.88
N ALA A 49 12.28 -12.79 5.20
CA ALA A 49 13.19 -12.37 4.14
C ALA A 49 12.37 -12.12 2.87
N ILE A 50 12.66 -11.04 2.14
CA ILE A 50 11.95 -10.67 0.92
C ILE A 50 12.94 -10.43 -0.22
N SER A 51 12.51 -10.73 -1.44
CA SER A 51 13.23 -10.41 -2.68
C SER A 51 12.28 -9.83 -3.73
N ASP A 52 12.82 -9.13 -4.71
CA ASP A 52 12.05 -8.56 -5.82
C ASP A 52 11.39 -9.66 -6.68
N ASP A 53 10.15 -9.42 -7.11
CA ASP A 53 9.40 -10.28 -8.04
C ASP A 53 8.75 -9.45 -9.15
N TRP A 54 9.61 -8.97 -10.04
CA TRP A 54 9.20 -8.25 -11.23
C TRP A 54 8.43 -9.12 -12.25
N GLN A 55 8.48 -10.46 -12.16
CA GLN A 55 7.75 -11.33 -13.08
C GLN A 55 6.25 -11.22 -12.85
N SER A 56 5.82 -11.10 -11.59
CA SER A 56 4.43 -10.83 -11.22
C SER A 56 3.88 -9.57 -11.92
N ALA A 57 4.70 -8.55 -12.18
CA ALA A 57 4.26 -7.34 -12.89
C ALA A 57 3.78 -7.59 -14.33
N ARG A 58 4.15 -8.73 -14.93
CA ARG A 58 3.75 -9.11 -16.30
C ARG A 58 2.39 -9.80 -16.36
N ASN A 59 1.79 -10.15 -15.23
CA ASN A 59 0.49 -10.80 -15.19
C ASN A 59 -0.63 -9.79 -15.46
N ASP A 60 -1.54 -10.15 -16.37
CA ASP A 60 -2.74 -9.34 -16.65
C ASP A 60 -3.74 -9.37 -15.49
N THR A 61 -3.82 -10.49 -14.77
CA THR A 61 -4.66 -10.67 -13.59
C THR A 61 -3.79 -10.83 -12.36
N ARG A 62 -3.71 -9.77 -11.55
CA ARG A 62 -2.97 -9.75 -10.29
C ARG A 62 -3.91 -9.64 -9.11
N ASP A 63 -3.66 -10.42 -8.08
CA ASP A 63 -4.29 -10.23 -6.78
C ASP A 63 -3.49 -9.24 -5.92
N TYR A 64 -3.93 -9.03 -4.67
CA TYR A 64 -3.28 -8.08 -3.78
C TYR A 64 -1.87 -8.52 -3.34
N MET A 65 -1.54 -9.81 -3.42
CA MET A 65 -0.21 -10.31 -3.09
C MET A 65 0.74 -10.07 -4.27
N GLU A 66 0.29 -10.34 -5.49
CA GLU A 66 1.07 -10.05 -6.70
C GLU A 66 1.31 -8.54 -6.90
N ASP A 67 0.43 -7.68 -6.39
CA ASP A 67 0.63 -6.22 -6.39
C ASP A 67 1.81 -5.74 -5.54
N MET A 68 2.29 -6.57 -4.61
CA MET A 68 3.47 -6.25 -3.81
C MET A 68 4.76 -6.29 -4.65
N LEU A 69 4.76 -7.02 -5.77
CA LEU A 69 5.94 -7.26 -6.62
C LEU A 69 7.15 -7.78 -5.82
N ALA A 70 6.90 -8.62 -4.82
CA ALA A 70 7.93 -9.20 -3.99
C ALA A 70 7.60 -10.65 -3.62
N SER A 71 8.64 -11.48 -3.59
CA SER A 71 8.60 -12.86 -3.10
C SER A 71 9.07 -12.93 -1.65
N PHE A 72 8.47 -13.83 -0.87
CA PHE A 72 8.71 -14.05 0.56
C PHE A 72 8.63 -15.53 0.90
#